data_AF-A0A1V4VJV1-F1
#
_entry.id   AF-A0A1V4VJV1-F1
#
_cell.length_a   1.000
_cell.length_b   1.000
_cell.length_c   1.000
_cell.angle_alpha   90.00
_cell.angle_beta   90.00
_cell.angle_gamma   90.00
#
_symmetry.space_group_name_H-M   'P 1'
#
loop_
_entity.id
_entity.type
_entity.pdbx_description
1 polymer ?
#
loop_
_entity_poly.entity_id
_entity_poly.type
_entity_poly.pdbx_seq_one_letter_code
_entity_poly.pdbx_strand_id
1 'polypeptide(L)'
;MLPDIDYKKLTAPESIALVGVTRRTGTGSINPLEVLLKWSCRGRIYPVNRQGGLILGRQAYTSLLDVPEIPDLAVICAPRDAVPELFGQCAAKGVKIVIITAQGFFDGDERGRLMQEELLDVAAKNSIRVLGPNTLGIVNNFNNFCTSFINFINPVKPIGITCQTGTFYLGC
;
A
#
# COMPACT_ATOMS: atom_id res chain seq x y z
N MET A 1 -3.44 -5.68 -20.73
CA MET A 1 -2.63 -6.38 -19.71
C MET A 1 -1.63 -5.38 -19.15
N LEU A 2 -1.35 -5.39 -17.84
CA LEU A 2 -0.29 -4.53 -17.28
C LEU A 2 1.05 -4.92 -17.90
N PRO A 3 1.94 -3.97 -18.26
CA PRO A 3 3.31 -4.29 -18.66
C PRO A 3 4.01 -5.12 -17.58
N ASP A 4 4.86 -6.06 -17.96
CA ASP A 4 5.55 -6.96 -17.02
C ASP A 4 6.32 -6.20 -15.93
N ILE A 5 6.87 -5.03 -16.27
CA ILE A 5 7.57 -4.17 -15.32
C ILE A 5 6.65 -3.62 -14.22
N ASP A 6 5.42 -3.24 -14.57
CA ASP A 6 4.43 -2.73 -13.61
C ASP A 6 3.94 -3.85 -12.70
N TYR A 7 3.75 -5.05 -13.28
CA TYR A 7 3.37 -6.23 -12.50
C TYR A 7 4.46 -6.61 -11.50
N LYS A 8 5.74 -6.62 -11.93
CA LYS A 8 6.88 -6.88 -11.04
C LYS A 8 6.93 -5.88 -9.89
N LYS A 9 6.71 -4.59 -10.15
CA LYS A 9 6.64 -3.56 -9.10
C LYS A 9 5.48 -3.77 -8.12
N LEU A 10 4.36 -4.33 -8.57
CA LEU A 10 3.24 -4.66 -7.70
C LEU A 10 3.50 -5.91 -6.84
N THR A 11 4.13 -6.96 -7.39
CA THR A 11 4.24 -8.27 -6.74
C THR A 11 5.60 -8.56 -6.08
N ALA A 12 6.64 -7.86 -6.50
CA ALA A 12 8.02 -8.06 -6.07
C ALA A 12 8.84 -6.75 -6.17
N PRO A 13 8.39 -5.65 -5.53
CA PRO A 13 9.09 -4.36 -5.58
C PRO A 13 10.46 -4.42 -4.90
N GLU A 14 11.41 -3.62 -5.41
CA GLU A 14 12.71 -3.44 -4.78
C GLU A 14 12.69 -2.32 -3.72
N SER A 15 11.67 -1.44 -3.78
CA SER A 15 11.44 -0.36 -2.81
C SER A 15 9.95 -0.11 -2.56
N ILE A 16 9.56 -0.01 -1.29
CA ILE A 16 8.17 0.15 -0.83
C ILE A 16 8.07 1.34 0.11
N ALA A 17 7.17 2.27 -0.16
CA ALA A 17 6.77 3.30 0.81
C ALA A 17 5.45 2.93 1.48
N LEU A 18 5.42 2.88 2.81
CA LEU A 18 4.19 2.70 3.59
C LEU A 18 3.69 4.08 4.03
N VAL A 19 2.79 4.66 3.24
CA VAL A 19 2.38 6.05 3.35
C VAL A 19 1.23 6.22 4.33
N GLY A 20 1.44 7.04 5.36
CA GLY A 20 0.49 7.23 6.46
C GLY A 20 0.47 6.05 7.44
N VAL A 21 1.50 5.20 7.46
CA VAL A 21 1.57 4.02 8.32
C VAL A 21 1.50 4.39 9.80
N THR A 22 0.79 3.59 10.59
CA THR A 22 0.66 3.81 12.04
C THR A 22 1.97 3.57 12.78
N ARG A 23 2.15 4.27 13.90
CA ARG A 23 3.24 4.03 14.87
C ARG A 23 2.87 2.95 15.89
N ARG A 24 1.58 2.62 16.01
CA ARG A 24 1.11 1.60 16.95
C ARG A 24 1.62 0.23 16.50
N THR A 25 2.10 -0.55 17.45
CA THR A 25 2.68 -1.87 17.24
C THR A 25 2.16 -2.85 18.29
N GLY A 26 2.34 -4.14 18.06
CA GLY A 26 1.86 -5.22 18.91
C GLY A 26 0.46 -5.71 18.54
N THR A 27 -0.12 -6.50 19.45
CA THR A 27 -1.42 -7.16 19.28
C THR A 27 -2.52 -6.13 18.98
N GLY A 28 -3.29 -6.39 17.91
CA GLY A 28 -4.36 -5.51 17.46
C GLY A 28 -3.89 -4.26 16.69
N SER A 29 -2.58 -4.09 16.47
CA SER A 29 -2.10 -3.04 15.59
C SER A 29 -2.40 -3.38 14.13
N ILE A 30 -3.09 -2.47 13.43
CA ILE A 30 -3.34 -2.55 11.99
C ILE A 30 -2.10 -1.97 11.29
N ASN A 31 -0.97 -2.67 11.40
CA ASN A 31 0.33 -2.16 10.99
C ASN A 31 1.00 -3.04 9.92
N PRO A 32 0.92 -2.67 8.62
CA PRO A 32 1.55 -3.45 7.55
C PRO A 32 3.08 -3.46 7.61
N LEU A 33 3.72 -2.53 8.33
CA LEU A 33 5.17 -2.58 8.54
C LEU A 33 5.57 -3.81 9.36
N GLU A 34 4.79 -4.17 10.38
CA GLU A 34 5.06 -5.39 11.15
C GLU A 34 4.99 -6.63 10.27
N VAL A 35 4.01 -6.68 9.37
CA VAL A 35 3.81 -7.82 8.48
C VAL A 35 4.98 -7.92 7.51
N LEU A 36 5.35 -6.83 6.82
CA LEU A 36 6.50 -6.83 5.91
C LEU A 36 7.81 -7.24 6.60
N LEU A 37 8.02 -6.80 7.86
CA LEU A 37 9.20 -7.20 8.63
C LEU A 37 9.14 -8.67 9.07
N LYS A 38 7.97 -9.17 9.52
CA LYS A 38 7.77 -10.59 9.87
C LYS A 38 8.03 -11.51 8.67
N TRP A 39 7.68 -11.06 7.47
CA TRP A 39 7.92 -11.80 6.23
C TRP A 39 9.37 -11.70 5.75
N SER A 40 10.21 -10.88 6.37
CA SER A 40 11.57 -10.62 5.86
C SER A 40 11.54 -10.15 4.40
N CYS A 41 10.64 -9.20 4.11
CA CYS A 41 10.53 -8.59 2.79
C CYS A 41 11.91 -8.09 2.31
N ARG A 42 12.26 -8.44 1.07
CA ARG A 42 13.59 -8.16 0.50
C ARG A 42 13.75 -6.72 0.00
N GLY A 43 12.64 -6.05 -0.33
CA GLY A 43 12.65 -4.67 -0.79
C GLY A 43 12.99 -3.69 0.35
N ARG A 44 13.53 -2.53 0.00
CA ARG A 44 13.75 -1.43 0.94
C ARG A 44 12.40 -0.89 1.39
N ILE A 45 12.20 -0.75 2.70
CA ILE A 45 10.92 -0.28 3.25
C ILE A 45 11.11 1.13 3.82
N TYR A 46 10.28 2.06 3.35
CA TYR A 46 10.24 3.46 3.76
C TYR A 46 8.91 3.77 4.47
N PRO A 47 8.86 3.69 5.81
CA PRO A 47 7.70 4.18 6.55
C PRO A 47 7.56 5.68 6.33
N VAL A 48 6.35 6.15 6.02
CA VAL A 48 6.04 7.59 5.98
C VAL A 48 4.93 7.85 6.98
N ASN A 49 5.23 8.70 7.96
CA ASN A 49 4.31 9.10 9.02
C ASN A 49 4.59 10.55 9.38
N ARG A 50 3.55 11.39 9.48
CA ARG A 50 3.66 12.83 9.76
C ARG A 50 4.50 13.18 11.00
N GLN A 51 4.65 12.27 11.96
CA GLN A 51 5.43 12.48 13.19
C GLN A 51 6.92 12.14 13.02
N GLY A 52 7.33 11.50 11.93
CA GLY A 52 8.73 11.12 11.67
C GLY A 52 9.31 10.13 12.70
N GLY A 53 10.63 10.14 12.91
CA GLY A 53 11.29 9.34 13.96
C GLY A 53 11.51 7.87 13.59
N LEU A 54 11.54 6.97 14.57
CA LEU A 54 11.71 5.53 14.36
C LEU A 54 10.39 4.76 14.53
N ILE A 55 10.10 3.84 13.62
CA ILE A 55 9.02 2.85 13.74
C ILE A 55 9.63 1.47 13.47
N LEU A 56 9.59 0.58 14.46
CA LEU A 56 10.17 -0.78 14.37
C LEU A 56 11.64 -0.79 13.88
N GLY A 57 12.44 0.16 14.36
CA GLY A 57 13.86 0.30 13.99
C GLY A 57 14.11 0.89 12.60
N ARG A 58 13.07 1.32 11.88
CA ARG A 58 13.18 1.99 10.57
C ARG A 58 12.95 3.48 10.72
N GLN A 59 13.73 4.29 10.00
CA GLN A 59 13.51 5.73 9.89
C GLN A 59 12.19 6.00 9.15
N ALA A 60 11.28 6.68 9.82
CA ALA A 60 10.03 7.15 9.25
C ALA A 60 10.21 8.58 8.74
N TYR A 61 9.84 8.80 7.48
CA TYR A 61 9.87 10.10 6.83
C TYR A 61 8.56 10.85 7.11
N THR A 62 8.63 12.17 7.25
CA THR A 62 7.45 13.01 7.50
C THR A 62 6.59 13.17 6.26
N SER A 63 7.22 13.17 5.07
CA SER A 63 6.57 13.22 3.77
C SER A 63 7.14 12.13 2.85
N LEU A 64 6.33 11.64 1.91
CA LEU A 64 6.83 10.75 0.85
C LEU A 64 7.85 11.45 -0.05
N LEU A 65 7.77 12.78 -0.14
CA LEU A 65 8.69 13.58 -0.93
C LEU A 65 10.13 13.53 -0.37
N ASP A 66 10.29 13.28 0.94
CA ASP A 66 11.58 13.20 1.64
C ASP A 66 12.27 11.83 1.47
N VAL A 67 11.56 10.82 0.95
CA VAL A 67 12.12 9.48 0.70
C VAL A 67 13.26 9.60 -0.34
N PRO A 68 14.44 8.98 -0.14
CA PRO A 68 15.63 9.25 -0.94
C PRO A 68 15.57 8.77 -2.40
N GLU A 69 14.59 7.94 -2.74
CA GLU A 69 14.34 7.44 -4.09
C GLU A 69 12.86 7.52 -4.44
N ILE A 70 12.52 7.25 -5.71
CA ILE A 70 11.12 7.03 -6.11
C ILE A 70 10.81 5.56 -5.81
N PRO A 71 9.87 5.25 -4.89
CA PRO A 71 9.51 3.87 -4.61
C PRO A 71 8.92 3.17 -5.83
N ASP A 72 9.23 1.89 -6.02
CA ASP A 72 8.54 1.02 -6.98
C ASP A 72 7.04 0.93 -6.66
N LEU A 73 6.73 0.88 -5.37
CA LEU A 73 5.37 0.74 -4.85
C LEU A 73 5.14 1.69 -3.66
N ALA A 74 4.03 2.43 -3.69
CA ALA A 74 3.50 3.08 -2.50
C ALA A 74 2.24 2.37 -2.00
N VAL A 75 2.13 2.19 -0.68
CA VAL A 75 0.95 1.62 -0.02
C VAL A 75 0.39 2.68 0.93
N ILE A 76 -0.72 3.32 0.55
CA ILE A 76 -1.39 4.31 1.38
C ILE A 76 -2.25 3.58 2.42
N CYS A 77 -1.83 3.69 3.68
CA CYS A 77 -2.38 3.00 4.86
C CYS A 77 -2.99 4.01 5.85
N ALA A 78 -3.69 5.02 5.35
CA ALA A 78 -4.22 6.14 6.13
C ALA A 78 -5.76 6.18 6.12
N PRO A 79 -6.41 6.89 7.06
CA PRO A 79 -7.84 7.16 6.98
C PRO A 79 -8.22 7.84 5.66
N ARG A 80 -9.43 7.57 5.15
CA ARG A 80 -9.88 8.02 3.82
C ARG A 80 -9.66 9.51 3.54
N ASP A 81 -9.90 10.37 4.54
CA ASP A 81 -9.78 11.83 4.39
C ASP A 81 -8.34 12.29 4.12
N ALA A 82 -7.33 11.50 4.49
CA ALA A 82 -5.93 11.81 4.24
C ALA A 82 -5.43 11.26 2.88
N VAL A 83 -6.19 10.38 2.22
CA VAL A 83 -5.76 9.71 0.99
C VAL A 83 -5.50 10.68 -0.17
N PRO A 84 -6.36 11.69 -0.45
CA PRO A 84 -6.13 12.61 -1.57
C PRO A 84 -4.79 13.34 -1.47
N GLU A 85 -4.43 13.85 -0.29
CA GLU A 85 -3.16 14.54 -0.06
C GLU A 85 -1.97 13.59 -0.25
N LEU A 86 -2.02 12.40 0.36
CA LEU A 86 -0.95 11.42 0.29
C LEU A 86 -0.79 10.85 -1.13
N PHE A 87 -1.88 10.69 -1.86
CA PHE A 87 -1.86 10.31 -3.27
C PHE A 87 -1.25 11.40 -4.15
N GLY A 88 -1.56 12.68 -3.85
CA GLY A 88 -0.90 13.82 -4.47
C GLY A 88 0.63 13.80 -4.28
N GLN A 89 1.11 13.41 -3.09
CA GLN A 89 2.55 13.21 -2.87
C GLN A 89 3.11 12.06 -3.71
N CYS A 90 2.36 10.97 -3.90
CA CYS A 90 2.78 9.86 -4.78
C CYS A 90 2.95 10.34 -6.22
N ALA A 91 2.00 11.12 -6.72
CA ALA A 91 2.07 11.73 -8.05
C ALA A 91 3.26 12.69 -8.18
N ALA A 92 3.44 13.60 -7.22
CA ALA A 92 4.55 14.55 -7.22
C ALA A 92 5.93 13.87 -7.12
N LYS A 93 6.04 12.77 -6.36
CA LYS A 93 7.27 11.97 -6.26
C LYS A 93 7.54 11.16 -7.53
N GLY A 94 6.54 10.94 -8.38
CA GLY A 94 6.65 10.14 -9.60
C GLY A 94 6.40 8.64 -9.41
N VAL A 95 5.77 8.23 -8.31
CA VAL A 95 5.39 6.82 -8.07
C VAL A 95 4.40 6.36 -9.13
N LYS A 96 4.60 5.15 -9.67
CA LYS A 96 3.77 4.61 -10.75
C LYS A 96 2.76 3.56 -10.31
N ILE A 97 3.03 2.85 -9.21
CA ILE A 97 2.12 1.84 -8.67
C ILE A 97 1.75 2.21 -7.24
N VAL A 98 0.44 2.34 -6.98
CA VAL A 98 -0.08 2.71 -5.66
C VAL A 98 -1.16 1.73 -5.22
N ILE A 99 -1.07 1.26 -3.98
CA ILE A 99 -2.13 0.51 -3.29
C ILE A 99 -2.81 1.46 -2.30
N ILE A 100 -4.14 1.49 -2.30
CA ILE A 100 -4.93 2.29 -1.34
C ILE A 100 -5.75 1.32 -0.50
N THR A 101 -5.42 1.18 0.79
CA THR A 101 -6.11 0.18 1.64
C THR A 101 -7.41 0.70 2.24
N ALA A 102 -7.61 2.02 2.27
CA ALA A 102 -8.74 2.65 2.93
C ALA A 102 -10.07 2.36 2.22
N GLN A 103 -11.11 2.10 3.01
CA GLN A 103 -12.51 1.98 2.57
C GLN A 103 -13.24 3.33 2.61
N GLY A 104 -14.47 3.35 2.11
CA GLY A 104 -15.36 4.51 2.21
C GLY A 104 -15.20 5.52 1.07
N PHE A 105 -14.85 5.02 -0.11
CA PHE A 105 -14.84 5.73 -1.39
C PHE A 105 -16.17 5.46 -2.10
N PHE A 106 -16.16 4.87 -3.31
CA PHE A 106 -17.38 4.45 -4.00
C PHE A 106 -18.24 3.49 -3.17
N ASP A 107 -17.62 2.74 -2.27
CA ASP A 107 -18.22 1.80 -1.33
C ASP A 107 -18.77 2.45 -0.04
N GLY A 108 -18.67 3.77 0.11
CA GLY A 108 -19.05 4.50 1.33
C GLY A 108 -20.24 5.44 1.14
N ASP A 109 -19.99 6.60 0.54
CA ASP A 109 -20.93 7.70 0.42
C ASP A 109 -20.63 8.57 -0.81
N GLU A 110 -21.49 9.56 -1.10
CA GLU A 110 -21.33 10.43 -2.27
C GLU A 110 -20.03 11.26 -2.23
N ARG A 111 -19.59 11.69 -1.04
CA ARG A 111 -18.32 12.39 -0.88
C ARG A 111 -17.15 11.45 -1.21
N GLY A 112 -17.21 10.20 -0.77
CA GLY A 112 -16.24 9.16 -1.09
C GLY A 112 -16.20 8.85 -2.59
N ARG A 113 -17.35 8.85 -3.27
CA ARG A 113 -17.45 8.72 -4.73
C ARG A 113 -16.69 9.83 -5.44
N LEU A 114 -16.93 11.09 -5.07
CA LEU A 114 -16.24 12.26 -5.63
C LEU A 114 -14.73 12.23 -5.35
N MET A 115 -14.32 11.86 -4.12
CA MET A 115 -12.89 11.68 -3.80
C MET A 115 -12.23 10.63 -4.71
N GLN A 116 -12.93 9.54 -5.03
CA GLN A 116 -12.40 8.51 -5.92
C GLN A 116 -12.25 9.02 -7.36
N GLU A 117 -13.20 9.81 -7.85
CA GLU A 117 -13.11 10.43 -9.18
C GLU A 117 -11.89 11.35 -9.28
N GLU A 118 -11.67 12.21 -8.28
CA GLU A 118 -10.48 13.07 -8.21
C GLU A 118 -9.16 12.26 -8.20
N LEU A 119 -9.12 11.16 -7.44
CA LEU A 119 -7.96 10.26 -7.41
C LEU A 119 -7.69 9.64 -8.77
N LEU A 120 -8.74 9.20 -9.49
CA LEU A 120 -8.62 8.60 -10.82
C LEU A 120 -8.15 9.64 -11.86
N ASP A 121 -8.60 10.89 -11.75
CA ASP A 121 -8.12 11.99 -12.60
C ASP A 121 -6.63 12.27 -12.40
N VAL A 122 -6.18 12.33 -11.14
CA VAL A 122 -4.76 12.50 -10.81
C VAL A 122 -3.96 11.29 -11.30
N ALA A 123 -4.49 10.07 -11.14
CA ALA A 123 -3.84 8.86 -11.59
C ALA A 123 -3.65 8.85 -13.12
N ALA A 124 -4.70 9.21 -13.87
CA ALA A 124 -4.66 9.28 -15.33
C ALA A 124 -3.63 10.32 -15.81
N LYS A 125 -3.65 11.53 -15.25
CA LYS A 125 -2.71 12.62 -15.62
C LYS A 125 -1.25 12.25 -15.36
N ASN A 126 -0.98 11.43 -14.35
CA ASN A 126 0.39 11.08 -13.93
C ASN A 126 0.83 9.66 -14.34
N SER A 127 -0.01 8.94 -15.10
CA SER A 127 0.20 7.54 -15.49
C SER A 127 0.45 6.62 -14.28
N ILE A 128 -0.38 6.75 -13.24
CA ILE A 128 -0.34 5.93 -12.04
C ILE A 128 -1.35 4.79 -12.17
N ARG A 129 -0.94 3.58 -11.77
CA ARG A 129 -1.84 2.44 -11.60
C ARG A 129 -2.22 2.31 -10.13
N VAL A 130 -3.51 2.11 -9.88
CA VAL A 130 -4.06 2.01 -8.53
C VAL A 130 -4.64 0.61 -8.31
N LEU A 131 -4.25 -0.04 -7.22
CA LEU A 131 -4.95 -1.20 -6.67
C LEU A 131 -5.77 -0.75 -5.45
N GLY A 132 -7.07 -1.03 -5.49
CA GLY A 132 -8.04 -0.49 -4.55
C GLY A 132 -8.76 0.75 -5.12
N PRO A 133 -9.35 1.63 -4.27
CA PRO A 133 -9.35 1.58 -2.81
C PRO A 133 -10.07 0.37 -2.20
N ASN A 134 -10.13 0.32 -0.86
CA ASN A 134 -10.73 -0.76 -0.08
C ASN A 134 -10.17 -2.15 -0.44
N THR A 135 -8.88 -2.35 -0.13
CA THR A 135 -8.22 -3.63 -0.37
C THR A 135 -7.35 -4.03 0.81
N LEU A 136 -7.21 -5.35 1.00
CA LEU A 136 -6.21 -5.92 1.91
C LEU A 136 -4.80 -5.89 1.30
N GLY A 137 -4.66 -5.47 0.05
CA GLY A 137 -3.38 -5.38 -0.66
C GLY A 137 -3.05 -6.66 -1.42
N ILE A 138 -1.77 -7.01 -1.46
CA ILE A 138 -1.26 -8.16 -2.21
C ILE A 138 -0.34 -9.04 -1.36
N VAL A 139 -0.35 -10.34 -1.68
CA VAL A 139 0.55 -11.34 -1.11
C VAL A 139 1.27 -12.05 -2.25
N ASN A 140 2.57 -12.19 -2.13
CA ASN A 140 3.40 -13.03 -2.99
C ASN A 140 4.33 -13.90 -2.12
N ASN A 141 3.94 -15.16 -1.96
CA ASN A 141 4.68 -16.13 -1.16
C ASN A 141 6.05 -16.50 -1.77
N PHE A 142 6.23 -16.36 -3.09
CA PHE A 142 7.53 -16.63 -3.74
C PHE A 142 8.58 -15.55 -3.43
N ASN A 143 8.14 -14.34 -3.05
CA ASN A 143 9.00 -13.19 -2.79
C ASN A 143 8.99 -12.75 -1.32
N ASN A 144 8.35 -13.53 -0.44
CA ASN A 144 8.12 -13.17 0.95
C ASN A 144 7.56 -11.74 1.10
N PHE A 145 6.50 -11.44 0.33
CA PHE A 145 5.97 -10.09 0.24
C PHE A 145 4.49 -10.07 0.58
N CYS A 146 4.10 -9.25 1.55
CA CYS A 146 2.71 -9.06 1.96
C CYS A 146 2.50 -7.60 2.35
N THR A 147 1.65 -6.87 1.62
CA THR A 147 1.35 -5.46 1.93
C THR A 147 0.18 -5.30 2.90
N SER A 148 -0.46 -6.41 3.30
CA SER A 148 -1.58 -6.38 4.21
C SER A 148 -1.15 -6.09 5.64
N PHE A 149 -2.06 -5.53 6.44
CA PHE A 149 -1.92 -5.53 7.90
C PHE A 149 -2.26 -6.89 8.53
N ILE A 150 -2.78 -7.84 7.73
CA ILE A 150 -3.09 -9.21 8.13
C ILE A 150 -1.95 -10.12 7.72
N ASN A 151 -1.53 -11.00 8.62
CA ASN A 151 -0.45 -11.93 8.37
C ASN A 151 -0.95 -13.22 7.68
N PHE A 152 -0.96 -13.24 6.35
CA PHE A 152 -1.44 -14.37 5.55
C PHE A 152 -0.43 -15.51 5.40
N ILE A 153 -0.30 -16.37 6.41
CA ILE A 153 0.65 -17.51 6.33
C ILE A 153 0.11 -18.56 5.36
N ASN A 154 0.66 -18.61 4.15
CA ASN A 154 0.27 -19.56 3.11
C ASN A 154 1.47 -20.37 2.60
N PRO A 155 1.27 -21.64 2.20
CA PRO A 155 2.31 -22.42 1.54
C PRO A 155 2.64 -21.82 0.16
N VAL A 156 3.91 -21.92 -0.23
CA VAL A 156 4.34 -21.56 -1.59
C VAL A 156 3.76 -22.58 -2.57
N LYS A 157 2.83 -22.13 -3.42
CA LYS A 157 2.16 -22.92 -4.46
C LYS A 157 2.03 -22.07 -5.72
N PRO A 158 2.08 -22.65 -6.94
CA PRO A 158 1.94 -21.93 -8.20
C PRO A 158 0.45 -21.61 -8.49
N ILE A 159 -0.23 -20.98 -7.54
CA ILE A 159 -1.65 -20.62 -7.60
C ILE A 159 -1.76 -19.12 -7.36
N GLY A 160 -2.39 -18.42 -8.31
CA GLY A 160 -2.78 -17.02 -8.15
C GLY A 160 -4.27 -16.93 -7.82
N ILE A 161 -4.61 -16.09 -6.84
CA ILE A 161 -6.01 -15.83 -6.44
C ILE A 161 -6.23 -14.33 -6.46
N THR A 162 -7.32 -13.91 -7.10
CA THR A 162 -7.81 -12.52 -7.07
C THR A 162 -9.23 -12.54 -6.52
N CYS A 163 -9.46 -11.77 -5.45
CA CYS A 163 -10.77 -11.68 -4.82
C CYS A 163 -11.17 -10.20 -4.74
N GLN A 164 -12.39 -9.88 -5.17
CA GLN A 164 -12.96 -8.54 -4.98
C GLN A 164 -13.45 -8.34 -3.54
N THR A 165 -13.85 -9.42 -2.86
CA THR A 165 -14.23 -9.39 -1.44
C THR A 165 -13.03 -9.76 -0.55
N GLY A 166 -12.71 -8.92 0.42
CA GLY A 166 -11.66 -9.20 1.41
C GLY A 166 -12.04 -10.32 2.38
N THR A 167 -13.34 -10.45 2.71
CA THR A 167 -13.85 -11.38 3.72
C THR A 167 -13.64 -12.84 3.35
N PHE A 168 -13.72 -13.18 2.07
CA PHE A 168 -13.53 -14.56 1.60
C PHE A 168 -12.14 -15.12 1.94
N TYR A 169 -11.12 -14.26 2.00
CA TYR A 169 -9.75 -14.68 2.30
C TYR A 169 -9.50 -14.82 3.82
N LEU A 170 -10.37 -14.25 4.67
CA LEU A 170 -10.22 -14.31 6.12
C LEU A 170 -10.84 -15.55 6.76
N GLY A 171 -11.52 -16.39 5.98
CA GLY A 171 -12.17 -17.60 6.49
C GLY A 171 -13.26 -17.23 7.50
N CYS A 172 -14.40 -16.76 7.01
CA CYS A 172 -15.65 -16.81 7.75
C CYS A 172 -16.37 -18.12 7.44
#